data_AF-A0A8T6RD09-F1
#
_entry.id   AF-A0A8T6RD09-F1
#
_cell.length_a   1.000
_cell.length_b   1.000
_cell.length_c   1.000
_cell.angle_alpha   90.00
_cell.angle_beta   90.00
_cell.angle_gamma   90.00
#
_symmetry.space_group_name_H-M   'P 1'
#
loop_
_entity.id
_entity.type
_entity.pdbx_description
1 polymer ?
#
loop_
_entity_poly.entity_id
_entity_poly.type
_entity_poly.pdbx_seq_one_letter_code
_entity_poly.pdbx_strand_id
1 'polypeptide(L)'
;MTQWAVGQLSKKELVELRRLRIVKEALDEFKRRGIDADIVVCPVCKSHRVIDLTSYHDLGFLGSFQPAYYCLDCGWYGRIAPMMTNRPDANDVLQDMKEAFPSYRDEIVDAFGDIPADER
;
A
#
# COMPACT_ATOMS: atom_id res chain seq x y z
N MET A 1 28.06 5.05 -25.29
CA MET A 1 28.45 4.00 -24.33
C MET A 1 27.51 4.12 -23.12
N THR A 2 26.50 3.26 -23.03
CA THR A 2 25.53 3.28 -21.94
C THR A 2 26.17 2.63 -20.73
N GLN A 3 26.61 3.44 -19.78
CA GLN A 3 27.18 2.97 -18.53
C GLN A 3 26.05 2.36 -17.69
N TRP A 4 25.89 1.04 -17.73
CA TRP A 4 25.06 0.36 -16.73
C TRP A 4 25.76 0.52 -15.38
N ALA A 5 25.32 1.50 -14.60
CA ALA A 5 25.72 1.59 -13.21
C ALA A 5 25.18 0.34 -12.50
N VAL A 6 26.08 -0.53 -12.06
CA VAL A 6 25.74 -1.63 -11.16
C VAL A 6 25.39 -0.99 -9.82
N GLY A 7 24.12 -0.61 -9.66
CA GLY A 7 23.64 0.12 -8.48
C GLY A 7 23.51 -0.81 -7.29
N GLN A 8 24.52 -0.84 -6.43
CA GLN A 8 24.46 -1.56 -5.16
C GLN A 8 23.66 -0.74 -4.14
N LEU A 9 22.64 -1.37 -3.54
CA LEU A 9 21.87 -0.76 -2.45
C LEU A 9 22.75 -0.50 -1.22
N SER A 10 22.47 0.61 -0.54
CA SER A 10 23.08 0.89 0.77
C SER A 10 22.66 -0.15 1.81
N LYS A 11 23.41 -0.23 2.92
CA LYS A 11 23.08 -1.12 4.04
C LYS A 11 21.66 -0.89 4.57
N LYS A 12 21.22 0.37 4.60
CA LYS A 12 19.88 0.75 5.07
C LYS A 12 18.80 0.21 4.12
N GLU A 13 18.95 0.46 2.83
CA GLU A 13 18.01 -0.02 1.80
C GLU A 13 17.95 -1.54 1.76
N LEU A 14 19.08 -2.24 1.96
CA LEU A 14 19.09 -3.70 2.08
C LEU A 14 18.28 -4.21 3.28
N VAL A 15 18.35 -3.52 4.43
CA VAL A 15 17.56 -3.87 5.62
C VAL A 15 16.07 -3.62 5.38
N GLU A 16 15.73 -2.48 4.80
CA GLU A 16 14.35 -2.13 4.44
C GLU A 16 13.77 -3.14 3.44
N LEU A 17 14.54 -3.51 2.42
CA LEU A 17 14.13 -4.51 1.43
C LEU A 17 13.90 -5.89 2.06
N ARG A 18 14.75 -6.31 3.01
CA ARG A 18 14.54 -7.57 3.74
C ARG A 18 13.24 -7.54 4.55
N ARG A 19 12.93 -6.42 5.20
CA ARG A 19 11.68 -6.27 5.97
C ARG A 19 10.45 -6.37 5.05
N LEU A 20 10.49 -5.69 3.90
CA LEU A 20 9.41 -5.77 2.90
C LEU A 20 9.28 -7.17 2.30
N ARG A 21 10.40 -7.86 2.06
CA ARG A 21 10.39 -9.23 1.54
C ARG A 21 9.67 -10.19 2.49
N ILE A 22 9.90 -10.08 3.80
CA ILE A 22 9.20 -10.92 4.80
C ILE A 22 7.69 -10.72 4.72
N VAL A 23 7.24 -9.46 4.62
CA VAL A 23 5.81 -9.14 4.49
C VAL A 23 5.25 -9.72 3.20
N LYS A 24 5.97 -9.60 2.09
CA LYS A 24 5.56 -10.17 0.80
C LYS A 24 5.45 -11.70 0.87
N GLU A 25 6.43 -12.39 1.46
CA GLU A 25 6.41 -13.85 1.56
C GLU A 25 5.20 -14.34 2.38
N ALA A 26 4.86 -13.64 3.47
CA ALA A 26 3.66 -13.93 4.25
C ALA A 26 2.36 -13.69 3.45
N LEU A 27 2.29 -12.57 2.71
CA LEU A 27 1.16 -12.24 1.83
C LEU A 27 0.97 -13.26 0.70
N ASP A 28 2.06 -13.73 0.10
CA ASP A 28 2.06 -14.77 -0.94
C ASP A 28 1.58 -16.12 -0.35
N GLU A 29 1.96 -16.45 0.88
CA GLU A 29 1.46 -17.63 1.57
C GLU A 29 -0.05 -17.54 1.84
N PHE A 30 -0.53 -16.40 2.34
CA PHE A 30 -1.96 -16.17 2.52
C PHE A 30 -2.73 -16.28 1.20
N LYS A 31 -2.17 -15.73 0.11
CA LYS A 31 -2.76 -15.82 -1.23
C LYS A 31 -2.88 -17.27 -1.71
N ARG A 32 -1.85 -18.09 -1.51
CA ARG A 32 -1.89 -19.53 -1.83
C ARG A 32 -2.94 -20.28 -1.02
N ARG A 33 -3.23 -19.81 0.18
CA ARG A 33 -4.28 -20.35 1.05
C ARG A 33 -5.68 -19.80 0.73
N GLY A 34 -5.81 -18.90 -0.26
CA GLY A 34 -7.06 -18.25 -0.61
C GLY A 34 -7.52 -17.21 0.43
N ILE A 35 -6.59 -16.67 1.21
CA ILE A 35 -6.87 -15.66 2.24
C ILE A 35 -6.36 -14.31 1.75
N ASP A 36 -7.27 -13.35 1.64
CA ASP A 36 -6.94 -11.96 1.39
C ASP A 36 -6.59 -11.24 2.70
N ALA A 37 -5.46 -10.55 2.71
CA ALA A 37 -4.93 -9.88 3.89
C ALA A 37 -4.24 -8.57 3.51
N ASP A 38 -4.40 -7.58 4.40
CA ASP A 38 -3.71 -6.30 4.34
C ASP A 38 -2.78 -6.17 5.53
N ILE A 39 -1.53 -5.81 5.28
CA ILE A 39 -0.52 -5.63 6.31
C ILE A 39 -0.04 -4.18 6.27
N VAL A 40 -0.24 -3.45 7.37
CA VAL A 40 0.26 -2.09 7.53
C VAL A 40 1.79 -2.11 7.68
N VAL A 41 2.46 -1.23 6.95
CA VAL A 41 3.92 -1.11 6.92
C VAL A 41 4.33 0.33 7.21
N CYS A 42 5.29 0.49 8.13
CA CYS A 42 5.82 1.79 8.48
C CYS A 42 6.45 2.47 7.25
N PRO A 43 6.07 3.73 6.92
CA PRO A 43 6.62 4.43 5.75
C PRO A 43 8.11 4.76 5.90
N VAL A 44 8.60 4.90 7.14
CA VAL A 44 9.96 5.33 7.45
C VAL A 44 10.96 4.18 7.42
N CYS A 45 10.69 3.09 8.16
CA CYS A 45 11.65 2.00 8.34
C CYS A 45 11.22 0.67 7.73
N LYS A 46 10.07 0.65 7.05
CA LYS A 46 9.47 -0.53 6.39
C LYS A 46 9.20 -1.73 7.32
N SER A 47 9.08 -1.48 8.63
CA SER A 47 8.64 -2.50 9.58
C SER A 47 7.13 -2.72 9.50
N HIS A 48 6.70 -3.97 9.62
CA HIS A 48 5.30 -4.36 9.78
C HIS A 48 4.81 -4.23 11.23
N ARG A 49 5.71 -3.90 12.18
CA ARG A 49 5.38 -3.73 13.60
C ARG A 49 4.78 -2.35 13.85
N VAL A 50 3.62 -2.12 13.24
CA VAL A 50 2.83 -0.90 13.38
C VAL A 50 1.58 -1.24 14.18
N ILE A 51 1.29 -0.45 15.21
CA ILE A 51 0.07 -0.56 16.01
C ILE A 51 -0.88 0.58 15.65
N ASP A 52 -2.17 0.28 15.64
CA ASP A 52 -3.23 1.30 15.58
C ASP A 52 -3.48 1.79 17.01
N LEU A 53 -3.26 3.09 17.21
CA LEU A 53 -3.62 3.81 18.41
C LEU A 53 -5.08 4.22 18.26
N THR A 54 -5.97 3.28 18.62
CA THR A 54 -7.41 3.52 18.54
C THR A 54 -7.80 4.48 19.67
N SER A 55 -8.13 5.70 19.29
CA SER A 55 -8.40 6.82 20.20
C SER A 55 -9.48 6.57 21.26
N TYR A 56 -10.37 5.61 21.06
CA TYR A 56 -11.43 5.31 22.02
C TYR A 56 -10.95 4.50 23.24
N HIS A 57 -10.04 3.53 23.05
CA HIS A 57 -9.58 2.65 24.14
C HIS A 57 -8.29 3.14 24.79
N ASP A 58 -7.38 3.76 24.03
CA ASP A 58 -6.04 4.10 24.53
C ASP A 58 -5.89 5.54 25.04
N LEU A 59 -6.75 6.47 24.60
CA LEU A 59 -6.62 7.91 24.87
C LEU A 59 -7.84 8.54 25.58
N GLY A 60 -8.91 7.76 25.80
CA GLY A 60 -10.14 8.24 26.43
C GLY A 60 -10.93 9.26 25.60
N PHE A 61 -11.94 9.89 26.22
CA PHE A 61 -12.91 10.79 25.57
C PHE A 61 -12.32 12.12 25.03
N LEU A 62 -10.99 12.31 25.10
CA LEU A 62 -10.29 13.58 24.85
C LEU A 62 -9.55 13.69 23.51
N GLY A 63 -9.81 12.79 22.57
CA GLY A 63 -9.74 13.17 21.16
C GLY A 63 -8.71 12.46 20.31
N SER A 64 -9.24 11.78 19.30
CA SER A 64 -8.85 11.87 17.89
C SER A 64 -9.70 10.85 17.15
N PHE A 65 -10.85 11.22 16.58
CA PHE A 65 -11.68 10.26 15.83
C PHE A 65 -10.95 9.61 14.63
N GLN A 66 -9.81 10.18 14.24
CA GLN A 66 -9.01 9.69 13.13
C GLN A 66 -7.99 8.64 13.63
N PRO A 67 -7.87 7.49 12.94
CA PRO A 67 -6.86 6.48 13.23
C PRO A 67 -5.46 7.09 13.30
N ALA A 68 -4.69 6.65 14.28
CA ALA A 68 -3.30 7.04 14.43
C ALA A 68 -2.46 5.78 14.51
N TYR A 69 -1.28 5.79 13.90
CA TYR A 69 -0.43 4.62 13.78
C TYR A 69 0.91 4.91 14.44
N TYR A 70 1.44 3.91 15.14
CA TYR A 70 2.74 3.98 15.80
C TYR A 70 3.62 2.79 15.43
N CYS A 71 4.86 3.06 15.01
CA CYS A 71 5.83 2.02 14.71
C CYS A 71 6.69 1.69 15.92
N LEU A 72 6.66 0.42 16.35
CA LEU A 72 7.41 -0.07 17.51
C LEU A 72 8.93 -0.13 17.29
N ASP A 73 9.40 -0.12 16.03
CA ASP A 73 10.83 -0.26 15.74
C ASP A 73 11.55 1.09 15.60
N CYS A 74 10.90 2.13 15.05
CA CYS A 74 11.54 3.43 14.80
C CYS A 74 10.82 4.63 15.43
N GLY A 75 9.71 4.40 16.14
CA GLY A 75 8.96 5.45 16.82
C GLY A 75 8.17 6.40 15.91
N TRP A 76 8.00 6.05 14.63
CA TRP A 76 7.19 6.86 13.72
C TRP A 76 5.74 6.90 14.21
N TYR A 77 5.17 8.11 14.26
CA TYR A 77 3.77 8.39 14.54
C TYR A 77 3.15 9.11 13.35
N GLY A 78 2.00 8.65 12.87
CA GLY A 78 1.30 9.31 11.77
C GLY A 78 -0.13 8.83 11.61
N ARG A 79 -0.87 9.48 10.70
CA ARG A 79 -2.31 9.19 10.46
C ARG A 79 -2.58 8.49 9.13
N ILE A 80 -1.52 8.18 8.38
CA ILE A 80 -1.60 7.49 7.09
C ILE A 80 -0.99 6.12 7.30
N ALA A 81 -1.71 5.04 7.01
CA ALA A 81 -1.19 3.68 7.05
C ALA A 81 -0.88 3.19 5.63
N PRO A 82 0.38 3.25 5.17
CA PRO A 82 0.79 2.52 3.99
C PRO A 82 0.57 1.02 4.25
N MET A 83 -0.06 0.34 3.31
CA MET A 83 -0.38 -1.08 3.43
C MET A 83 0.15 -1.84 2.22
N MET A 84 0.61 -3.07 2.48
CA MET A 84 0.85 -4.07 1.45
C MET A 84 -0.31 -5.06 1.48
N THR A 85 -0.88 -5.35 0.31
CA THR A 85 -2.02 -6.25 0.17
C THR A 85 -1.69 -7.36 -0.83
N ASN A 86 -2.29 -8.53 -0.64
CA ASN A 86 -2.28 -9.62 -1.61
C ASN A 86 -3.59 -9.75 -2.40
N ARG A 87 -4.58 -8.89 -2.09
CA ARG A 87 -5.83 -8.81 -2.83
C ARG A 87 -5.51 -8.65 -4.32
N PRO A 88 -6.25 -9.31 -5.21
CA PRO A 88 -6.12 -9.01 -6.62
C PRO A 88 -6.35 -7.51 -6.81
N ASP A 89 -5.58 -6.90 -7.72
CA ASP A 89 -5.91 -5.59 -8.29
C ASP A 89 -7.18 -5.77 -9.14
N ALA A 90 -8.30 -6.09 -8.48
CA ALA A 90 -9.59 -6.04 -9.12
C ALA A 90 -9.78 -4.59 -9.55
N ASN A 91 -10.40 -4.42 -10.71
CA ASN A 91 -10.77 -3.14 -11.30
C ASN A 91 -11.51 -2.20 -10.35
N ASP A 92 -11.88 -2.63 -9.14
CA ASP A 92 -12.64 -1.92 -8.13
C ASP A 92 -12.02 -0.58 -7.75
N VAL A 93 -10.70 -0.42 -7.65
CA VAL A 93 -10.12 0.93 -7.41
C VAL A 93 -10.32 1.85 -8.62
N LEU A 94 -10.16 1.32 -9.85
CA LEU A 94 -10.45 2.07 -11.08
C LEU A 94 -11.95 2.32 -11.25
N GLN A 95 -12.79 1.40 -10.79
CA GLN A 95 -14.25 1.46 -10.80
C GLN A 95 -14.73 2.52 -9.81
N ASP A 96 -14.24 2.48 -8.57
CA ASP A 96 -14.47 3.45 -7.50
C ASP A 96 -14.00 4.84 -7.92
N MET A 97 -12.84 4.97 -8.59
CA MET A 97 -12.39 6.25 -9.13
C MET A 97 -13.29 6.75 -10.26
N LYS A 98 -13.77 5.87 -11.16
CA LYS A 98 -14.73 6.22 -12.22
C LYS A 98 -16.10 6.62 -11.66
N GLU A 99 -16.53 6.03 -10.56
CA GLU A 99 -17.80 6.32 -9.89
C GLU A 99 -17.72 7.60 -9.05
N ALA A 100 -16.62 7.81 -8.32
CA ALA A 100 -16.40 8.99 -7.48
C ALA A 100 -16.09 10.26 -8.30
N PHE A 101 -15.50 10.12 -9.49
CA PHE A 101 -15.15 11.23 -10.37
C PHE A 101 -15.74 11.04 -11.77
N PRO A 102 -17.04 11.34 -11.96
CA PRO A 102 -17.72 11.17 -13.26
C PRO A 102 -17.07 11.95 -14.40
N SER A 103 -16.45 13.10 -14.10
CA SER A 103 -15.73 13.92 -15.09
C SER A 103 -14.50 13.23 -15.69
N TYR A 104 -13.92 12.24 -14.99
CA TYR A 104 -12.81 11.42 -15.52
C TYR A 104 -13.29 10.41 -16.57
N ARG A 105 -14.60 10.11 -16.62
CA ARG A 105 -15.19 9.21 -17.62
C ARG A 105 -15.15 9.84 -19.01
N ASP A 106 -15.46 11.13 -19.11
CA ASP A 106 -15.50 11.84 -20.40
C ASP A 106 -14.08 12.13 -20.92
N GLU A 107 -13.12 12.44 -20.04
CA GLU A 107 -11.72 12.71 -20.43
C GLU A 107 -10.95 11.46 -20.91
N ILE A 108 -11.25 10.26 -20.37
CA ILE A 108 -10.61 9.01 -20.82
C ILE A 108 -11.16 8.56 -22.18
N VAL A 109 -12.46 8.72 -22.42
CA VAL A 109 -13.09 8.38 -23.71
C VAL A 109 -12.56 9.28 -24.83
N ASP A 110 -12.30 10.55 -24.54
CA ASP A 110 -11.68 11.48 -25.49
C ASP A 110 -10.17 11.24 -25.71
N ALA A 111 -9.45 10.72 -24.71
CA ALA A 111 -8.00 10.48 -24.81
C ALA A 111 -7.62 9.14 -25.48
N PHE A 112 -8.45 8.11 -25.35
CA PHE A 112 -8.21 6.78 -25.92
C PHE A 112 -9.51 6.23 -26.52
N GLY A 113 -9.96 6.83 -27.62
CA GLY A 113 -11.12 6.35 -28.38
C GLY A 113 -11.10 4.84 -28.58
N ASP A 114 -12.27 4.22 -28.44
CA ASP A 114 -12.57 2.78 -28.44
C ASP A 114 -11.48 1.90 -29.07
N ILE A 115 -10.70 1.19 -28.24
CA ILE A 115 -9.89 0.07 -28.72
C ILE A 115 -10.87 -1.06 -29.06
N PRO A 116 -10.97 -1.47 -30.33
CA PRO A 116 -11.90 -2.53 -30.73
C PRO A 116 -11.55 -3.85 -30.03
N ALA A 117 -12.57 -4.66 -29.76
CA ALA A 117 -12.45 -5.88 -28.98
C ALA A 117 -11.63 -7.01 -29.67
N ASP A 118 -11.06 -6.79 -30.84
CA ASP A 118 -10.32 -7.80 -31.61
C ASP A 118 -8.80 -7.82 -31.34
N GLU A 119 -8.25 -6.85 -30.61
CA GLU A 119 -6.81 -6.81 -30.23
C GLU A 119 -6.53 -7.16 -28.76
N ARG A 120 -7.42 -7.91 -28.08
CA ARG A 120 -7.14 -8.51 -26.75
C ARG A 120 -6.49 -9.88 -26.82
#